data_AF-Q7N351-F1
#
_entry.id   AF-Q7N351-F1
#
_cell.length_a   1.000
_cell.length_b   1.000
_cell.length_c   1.000
_cell.angle_alpha   90.00
_cell.angle_beta   90.00
_cell.angle_gamma   90.00
#
_symmetry.space_group_name_H-M   'P 1'
#
loop_
_entity.id
_entity.type
_entity.pdbx_description
1 polymer ?
#
loop_
_entity_poly.entity_id
_entity_poly.type
_entity_poly.pdbx_seq_one_letter_code
_entity_poly.pdbx_strand_id
1 'polypeptide(L)' 'MPQSSRYSDEHVERLLTELVSVLERNRTPTDLSLMVLGNMVTNLINTSISPAQRRHIADSFAHALKSSVNEDKAH' A
#
# COMPACT_ATOMS: atom_id res chain seq x y z
N MET A 1 9.64 17.01 -16.68
CA MET A 1 9.05 15.83 -17.34
C MET A 1 8.35 15.04 -16.24
N PRO A 2 7.05 14.72 -16.35
CA PRO A 2 6.43 13.85 -15.35
C PRO A 2 7.21 12.53 -15.39
N GLN A 3 7.73 12.10 -14.24
CA GLN A 3 8.39 10.81 -14.12
C GLN A 3 7.37 9.79 -14.63
N SER A 4 7.62 9.16 -15.78
CA SER A 4 6.79 8.06 -16.24
C SER A 4 6.79 7.06 -15.09
N SER A 5 5.64 6.87 -14.45
CA SER A 5 5.47 5.76 -13.52
C SER A 5 5.99 4.52 -14.26
N ARG A 6 6.90 3.76 -13.64
CA ARG A 6 7.47 2.54 -14.27
C ARG A 6 6.37 1.53 -14.62
N TYR A 7 5.16 1.74 -14.13
CA TYR A 7 3.96 0.97 -14.35
C TYR A 7 2.92 1.88 -15.01
N SER A 8 2.19 1.38 -16.01
CA SER A 8 1.04 2.12 -16.55
C SER A 8 -0.02 2.27 -15.47
N ASP A 9 -0.70 3.42 -15.45
CA ASP A 9 -1.79 3.69 -14.51
C ASP A 9 -2.85 2.58 -14.57
N GLU A 10 -3.17 2.11 -15.78
CA GLU A 10 -4.08 0.98 -16.01
C GLU A 10 -3.65 -0.31 -15.29
N HIS A 11 -2.34 -0.60 -15.26
CA HIS A 11 -1.84 -1.81 -14.58
C HIS A 11 -1.98 -1.67 -13.07
N VAL A 12 -1.67 -0.50 -12.51
CA VAL A 12 -1.84 -0.22 -11.08
C VAL A 12 -3.32 -0.29 -10.68
N GLU A 13 -4.20 0.34 -11.45
CA GLU A 13 -5.65 0.34 -11.22
C GLU A 13 -6.26 -1.06 -11.27
N ARG A 14 -5.82 -1.90 -12.22
CA ARG A 14 -6.27 -3.29 -12.31
C ARG A 14 -5.90 -4.08 -11.05
N LEU A 15 -4.65 -3.99 -10.61
CA LEU A 15 -4.19 -4.66 -9.39
C LEU A 15 -4.95 -4.17 -8.15
N LEU A 16 -5.18 -2.86 -8.03
CA LEU A 16 -5.96 -2.30 -6.92
C LEU A 16 -7.41 -2.81 -6.95
N THR A 17 -8.04 -2.85 -8.12
CA THR A 17 -9.42 -3.34 -8.28
C THR A 17 -9.55 -4.80 -7.88
N GLU A 18 -8.60 -5.65 -8.28
CA GLU A 18 -8.58 -7.06 -7.90
C GLU A 18 -8.42 -7.24 -6.37
N LEU A 19 -7.53 -6.47 -5.74
CA LEU A 19 -7.34 -6.51 -4.29
C LEU A 19 -8.58 -6.03 -3.52
N VAL A 20 -9.22 -4.95 -3.96
CA VAL A 20 -10.47 -4.45 -3.38
C VAL A 20 -11.58 -5.50 -3.52
N SER A 21 -11.73 -6.10 -4.70
CA SER A 21 -12.71 -7.16 -4.96
C SER A 21 -12.55 -8.36 -4.02
N VAL A 22 -11.31 -8.75 -3.69
CA VAL A 22 -11.05 -9.82 -2.71
C VAL A 22 -11.57 -9.43 -1.32
N LEU A 23 -11.29 -8.21 -0.86
CA LEU A 23 -11.73 -7.74 0.46
C LEU A 23 -13.26 -7.65 0.55
N GLU A 24 -13.90 -7.09 -0.49
CA GLU A 24 -15.36 -6.96 -0.61
C GLU A 24 -16.06 -8.32 -0.67
N ARG A 25 -15.58 -9.24 -1.50
CA ARG A 25 -16.14 -10.60 -1.64
C ARG A 25 -16.13 -11.35 -0.31
N ASN A 26 -15.12 -11.13 0.52
CA ASN A 26 -15.01 -11.73 1.85
C ASN A 26 -15.69 -10.91 2.96
N ARG A 27 -16.35 -9.79 2.63
CA ARG A 27 -16.96 -8.85 3.61
C ARG A 27 -16.00 -8.50 4.74
N THR A 28 -14.74 -8.24 4.37
CA THR A 28 -13.67 -8.04 5.34
C THR A 28 -13.87 -6.68 6.02
N PRO A 29 -14.07 -6.59 7.35
CA PRO A 29 -14.21 -5.31 8.01
C PRO A 29 -12.90 -4.50 7.94
N THR A 30 -12.98 -3.19 8.16
CA THR A 30 -11.85 -2.27 7.96
C THR A 30 -10.63 -2.61 8.81
N ASP A 31 -10.84 -2.97 10.08
CA ASP A 31 -9.78 -3.38 11.01
C ASP A 31 -9.04 -4.64 10.52
N LEU A 32 -9.80 -5.66 10.09
CA LEU A 32 -9.22 -6.89 9.52
C LEU A 32 -8.49 -6.60 8.20
N SER A 33 -9.05 -5.74 7.35
CA SER A 33 -8.43 -5.33 6.09
C SER A 33 -7.08 -4.65 6.33
N LEU A 34 -7.03 -3.70 7.26
CA LEU A 34 -5.78 -3.01 7.64
C LEU A 34 -4.75 -3.98 8.21
N MET A 35 -5.16 -4.93 9.06
CA MET A 35 -4.27 -5.95 9.61
C MET A 35 -3.67 -6.86 8.52
N VAL A 36 -4.50 -7.37 7.62
CA VAL A 36 -4.05 -8.26 6.54
C VAL A 36 -3.13 -7.54 5.56
N LEU A 37 -3.47 -6.31 5.15
CA LEU A 37 -2.63 -5.49 4.28
C LEU A 37 -1.30 -5.12 4.96
N GLY A 38 -1.32 -4.79 6.25
CA GLY A 38 -0.11 -4.55 7.03
C GLY A 38 0.82 -5.77 7.08
N ASN A 39 0.25 -6.97 7.26
CA ASN A 39 1.01 -8.23 7.20
C ASN A 39 1.57 -8.50 5.80
N MET A 40 0.81 -8.21 4.74
CA MET A 40 1.28 -8.34 3.36
C MET A 40 2.49 -7.45 3.09
N VAL A 41 2.43 -6.16 3.46
CA VAL A 41 3.55 -5.22 3.33
C VAL A 41 4.75 -5.69 4.14
N THR A 42 4.54 -6.12 5.38
CA THR A 42 5.59 -6.64 6.25
C THR A 42 6.29 -7.87 5.64
N ASN A 43 5.51 -8.80 5.09
CA ASN A 43 6.04 -9.98 4.41
C ASN A 43 6.86 -9.60 3.17
N LEU A 44 6.38 -8.66 2.34
CA LEU A 44 7.12 -8.18 1.17
C LEU A 44 8.47 -7.56 1.57
N ILE A 45 8.49 -6.70 2.59
CA ILE A 45 9.73 -6.09 3.08
C ILE A 45 10.69 -7.16 3.62
N ASN A 46 10.19 -8.14 4.37
CA ASN A 46 11.04 -9.17 4.98
C ASN A 46 11.57 -10.21 3.98
N THR A 47 10.90 -10.41 2.85
CA THR A 47 11.27 -11.44 1.86
C THR A 47 11.97 -10.86 0.63
N SER A 48 11.60 -9.65 0.21
CA SER A 48 12.03 -9.07 -1.06
C SER A 48 13.04 -7.94 -0.92
N ILE A 49 13.26 -7.42 0.30
CA ILE A 49 14.21 -6.33 0.57
C ILE A 49 15.39 -6.85 1.39
N SER A 50 16.60 -6.41 1.00
CA SER A 50 17.84 -6.74 1.71
C SER A 50 17.75 -6.31 3.18
N PRO A 51 18.24 -7.12 4.15
CA PRO A 51 18.11 -6.82 5.58
C PRO A 51 18.55 -5.40 5.97
N ALA A 52 19.62 -4.90 5.34
CA ALA A 52 20.16 -3.57 5.58
C ALA A 52 19.22 -2.42 5.19
N GLN A 53 18.30 -2.64 4.24
CA GLN A 53 17.41 -1.60 3.70
C GLN A 53 15.99 -1.64 4.29
N ARG A 54 15.60 -2.75 4.96
CA ARG A 54 14.21 -2.97 5.40
C ARG A 54 13.65 -1.83 6.23
N ARG A 55 14.40 -1.33 7.21
CA ARG A 55 13.96 -0.21 8.08
C ARG A 55 13.74 1.05 7.27
N HIS A 56 14.69 1.41 6.41
CA HIS A 56 14.58 2.60 5.58
C HIS A 56 13.39 2.54 4.61
N ILE A 57 13.12 1.38 4.01
CA ILE A 57 11.94 1.16 3.16
C ILE A 57 10.65 1.23 3.98
N ALA A 58 10.60 0.62 5.16
CA ALA A 58 9.44 0.69 6.05
C ALA A 58 9.13 2.14 6.49
N ASP A 59 10.16 2.90 6.86
CA ASP A 59 10.02 4.31 7.26
C ASP A 59 9.52 5.17 6.09
N SER A 60 10.08 4.96 4.89
CA SER A 60 9.65 5.66 3.67
C SER A 60 8.21 5.32 3.30
N PHE A 61 7.82 4.05 3.39
CA PHE A 61 6.45 3.59 3.16
C PHE A 61 5.48 4.22 4.18
N ALA A 62 5.83 4.22 5.46
CA ALA A 62 5.02 4.82 6.51
C ALA A 62 4.88 6.34 6.34
N HIS A 63 5.94 7.02 5.90
CA HIS A 63 5.88 8.45 5.59
C HIS A 63 4.97 8.72 4.38
N ALA A 64 5.13 7.97 3.30
CA ALA A 64 4.27 8.09 2.11
C ALA A 64 2.79 7.85 2.44
N LEU A 65 2.49 6.84 3.27
CA LEU A 65 1.14 6.56 3.74
C LEU A 65 0.57 7.77 4.51
N LYS A 66 1.30 8.31 5.49
CA LYS A 66 0.87 9.48 6.26
C LYS A 66 0.64 10.71 5.36
N SER A 67 1.51 10.94 4.38
CA SER A 67 1.37 12.06 3.43
C SER A 67 0.23 11.88 2.43
N SER A 68 -0.21 10.64 2.19
CA SER A 68 -1.35 10.34 1.29
C SER A 68 -2.72 10.42 1.98
N VAL A 69 -2.74 10.35 3.31
CA VAL A 69 -3.97 10.49 4.09
C VAL A 69 -4.20 11.98 4.34
N ASN A 70 -5.09 12.58 3.56
CA ASN A 70 -5.55 13.92 3.83
C ASN A 70 -6.39 13.91 5.11
N GLU A 71 -6.03 14.76 6.07
CA GLU A 71 -7.02 15.21 7.04
C GLU A 71 -8.00 16.06 6.23
N ASP A 72 -9.29 15.68 6.22
CA ASP A 72 -10.37 16.58 5.82
C ASP A 72 -10.42 17.74 6.83
N LYS A 73 -9.42 18.62 6.76
CA LYS A 73 -9.40 19.92 7.41
C LYS A 73 -10.10 20.89 6.47
N ALA A 74 -11.39 20.97 6.69
CA ALA A 74 -12.13 22.23 6.78
C ALA A 74 -11.81 23.28 5.73
N HIS A 75 -12.66 23.31 4.71
CA HIS A 75 -13.58 24.44 4.58
C HIS A 75 -15.01 23.93 4.69
#